data_AF-Q86QU3-F1
#
_entry.id   AF-Q86QU3-F1
#
_cell.length_a   1.000
_cell.length_b   1.000
_cell.length_c   1.000
_cell.angle_alpha   90.00
_cell.angle_beta   90.00
_cell.angle_gamma   90.00
#
_symmetry.space_group_name_H-M   'P 1'
#
loop_
_entity.id
_entity.type
_entity.pdbx_description
1 polymer ?
#
loop_
_entity_poly.entity_id
_entity_poly.type
_entity_poly.pdbx_seq_one_letter_code
_entity_poly.pdbx_strand_id
1 'polypeptide(L)' 'DRDSCVDKSRCGKYGYYGQCDECCKKAGDRAGTCVYYKCKCNP' A
#
# COMPACT_ATOMS: atom_id res chain seq x y z
N ASP A 1 6.79 10.92 -3.97
CA ASP A 1 6.31 10.76 -2.60
C ASP A 1 5.59 9.42 -2.47
N ARG A 2 6.29 8.35 -2.04
CA ARG A 2 5.64 7.07 -1.74
C ARG A 2 5.09 7.03 -0.32
N ASP A 3 5.52 7.98 0.51
CA ASP A 3 5.19 8.09 1.92
C ASP A 3 3.68 8.27 2.11
N SER A 4 3.01 9.04 1.24
CA SER A 4 1.55 9.17 1.25
C SER A 4 0.80 7.82 1.11
N CYS A 5 1.33 6.83 0.40
CA CYS A 5 0.71 5.50 0.36
C CYS A 5 0.88 4.78 1.70
N VAL A 6 2.05 4.89 2.34
CA VAL A 6 2.40 4.16 3.56
C VAL A 6 1.70 4.75 4.78
N ASP A 7 1.69 6.08 4.88
CA ASP A 7 1.24 6.80 6.08
C ASP A 7 -0.28 7.01 6.13
N LYS A 8 -0.94 7.21 4.97
CA LYS A 8 -2.42 7.31 4.91
C LYS A 8 -3.13 5.97 4.83
N SER A 9 -2.40 4.87 4.64
CA SER A 9 -3.05 3.57 4.52
C SER A 9 -3.61 3.11 5.85
N ARG A 10 -4.95 2.99 5.92
CA ARG A 10 -5.67 2.31 7.02
C ARG A 10 -5.49 0.79 6.97
N CYS A 11 -4.27 0.35 6.71
CA CYS A 11 -3.93 -1.04 6.58
C CYS A 11 -4.16 -1.78 7.90
N GLY A 12 -4.80 -2.95 7.81
CA GLY A 12 -4.79 -3.92 8.91
C GLY A 12 -3.41 -4.55 9.10
N LYS A 13 -3.27 -5.41 10.10
CA LYS A 13 -2.00 -6.11 10.39
C LYS A 13 -1.47 -6.86 9.17
N TYR A 14 -2.35 -7.57 8.45
CA TYR A 14 -2.08 -8.17 7.16
C TYR A 14 -3.33 -8.10 6.29
N GLY A 15 -3.15 -8.11 4.97
CA GLY A 15 -4.26 -8.26 4.03
C GLY A 15 -4.19 -7.29 2.85
N TYR A 16 -5.32 -7.13 2.17
CA TYR A 16 -5.45 -6.23 1.04
C TYR A 16 -6.16 -4.94 1.47
N TYR A 17 -5.67 -3.80 0.99
CA TYR A 17 -6.36 -2.53 1.12
C TYR A 17 -6.35 -1.84 -0.24
N GLY A 18 -7.53 -1.68 -0.84
CA GLY A 18 -7.66 -1.20 -2.22
C GLY A 18 -6.97 0.14 -2.47
N GLN A 19 -7.01 1.05 -1.48
CA GLN A 19 -6.33 2.33 -1.61
C GLN A 19 -4.80 2.19 -1.57
N CYS A 20 -4.27 1.24 -0.78
CA CYS A 20 -2.85 0.89 -0.82
C CYS A 20 -2.46 0.35 -2.19
N ASP A 21 -3.24 -0.60 -2.71
CA ASP A 21 -3.00 -1.23 -4.01
C ASP A 21 -3.05 -0.25 -5.18
N GLU A 22 -4.08 0.60 -5.23
CA GLU A 22 -4.22 1.63 -6.25
C GLU A 22 -3.06 2.65 -6.16
N CYS A 23 -2.67 3.05 -4.96
CA CYS A 23 -1.56 3.98 -4.75
C CYS A 23 -0.22 3.39 -5.23
N CYS A 24 0.04 2.12 -4.92
CA CYS A 24 1.22 1.40 -5.42
C CYS A 24 1.20 1.27 -6.95
N LYS A 25 0.06 0.92 -7.55
CA LYS A 25 -0.10 0.85 -9.01
C LYS A 25 0.13 2.18 -9.69
N LYS A 26 -0.37 3.28 -9.11
CA LYS A 26 -0.10 4.64 -9.59
C LYS A 26 1.38 5.02 -9.51
N ALA A 27 2.11 4.47 -8.53
CA ALA A 27 3.55 4.68 -8.39
C ALA A 27 4.39 3.83 -9.36
N GLY A 28 3.78 2.87 -10.08
CA GLY A 28 4.46 1.99 -11.03
C GLY A 28 4.74 0.58 -10.51
N ASP A 29 4.27 0.23 -9.32
CA ASP A 29 4.39 -1.12 -8.76
C ASP A 29 3.25 -2.02 -9.21
N ARG A 30 3.44 -3.35 -9.16
CA ARG A 30 2.39 -4.30 -9.54
C ARG A 30 1.18 -4.27 -8.61
N ALA A 31 1.43 -4.20 -7.31
CA ALA A 31 0.39 -4.27 -6.30
C ALA A 31 0.83 -3.68 -4.98
N GLY A 32 -0.16 -3.28 -4.18
CA GLY A 32 0.01 -2.89 -2.78
C GLY A 32 -0.65 -3.89 -1.85
N THR A 33 0.06 -4.26 -0.80
CA THR A 33 -0.46 -5.16 0.24
C THR A 33 -0.18 -4.60 1.63
N CYS A 34 -1.06 -4.88 2.58
CA CYS A 34 -0.89 -4.47 3.95
C CYS A 34 -0.01 -5.47 4.70
N VAL A 35 1.05 -4.95 5.32
CA VAL A 35 1.99 -5.72 6.13
C VAL A 35 2.33 -4.91 7.38
N TYR A 36 2.06 -5.48 8.56
CA TYR A 36 2.26 -4.84 9.86
C TYR A 36 1.64 -3.42 9.93
N TYR A 37 0.36 -3.28 9.56
CA TYR A 37 -0.36 -2.00 9.56
C TYR A 37 0.18 -0.93 8.60
N LYS A 38 1.10 -1.31 7.72
CA LYS A 38 1.65 -0.42 6.68
C LYS A 38 1.32 -0.95 5.30
N CYS A 39 1.08 -0.04 4.37
CA CYS A 39 1.04 -0.40 2.97
C CYS A 39 2.45 -0.68 2.46
N LYS A 40 2.65 -1.86 1.88
CA LYS A 40 3.89 -2.25 1.23
C LYS A 40 3.59 -2.44 -0.26
N CYS A 41 4.31 -1.70 -1.09
CA CYS A 41 4.22 -1.85 -2.53
C CYS A 41 5.23 -2.90 -3.00
N ASN A 42 4.75 -3.83 -3.82
CA ASN A 42 5.58 -4.83 -4.45
C ASN A 42 5.85 -4.42 -5.91
N PRO A 43 7.12 -4.24 -6.30
CA PRO A 43 7.49 -3.93 -7.68
C PRO A 43 6.99 -5.01 -8.65
#